data_AF-A0A920LC11-F1
#
_entry.id   AF-A0A920LC11-F1
#
_cell.length_a   1.000
_cell.length_b   1.000
_cell.length_c   1.000
_cell.angle_alpha   90.00
_cell.angle_beta   90.00
_cell.angle_gamma   90.00
#
_symmetry.space_group_name_H-M   'P 1'
#
loop_
_entity.id
_entity.type
_entity.pdbx_description
1 polymer ?
#
loop_
_entity_poly.entity_id
_entity_poly.type
_entity_poly.pdbx_seq_one_letter_code
_entity_poly.pdbx_strand_id
1 'polypeptide(L)' 'MYQLGKASKPVNVMGASKKIMENIILSNKKNFRVSTARFANVAFFNGSLLDGFTLRLKKSQPLSCPSDIKKVFC' A
#
# COMPACT_ATOMS: atom_id res chain seq x y z
N MET A 1 11.57 8.02 -16.14
CA MET A 1 10.90 8.02 -14.82
C MET A 1 9.64 7.17 -14.91
N TYR A 2 9.72 5.88 -14.57
CA TYR A 2 8.56 4.99 -14.56
C TYR A 2 7.71 5.29 -13.33
N GLN A 3 6.59 6.00 -13.52
CA GLN A 3 5.56 6.06 -12.51
C GLN A 3 4.84 4.70 -12.46
N LEU A 4 5.20 3.84 -11.51
CA LEU A 4 4.53 2.55 -11.32
C LEU A 4 3.07 2.78 -10.87
N GLY A 5 2.14 2.62 -11.82
CA GLY A 5 0.84 1.92 -11.74
C GLY A 5 -0.25 2.32 -10.73
N LYS A 6 0.04 3.04 -9.65
CA LYS A 6 -0.97 3.47 -8.65
C LYS A 6 -0.88 4.95 -8.26
N ALA A 7 0.20 5.64 -8.62
CA ALA A 7 0.35 7.06 -8.35
C ALA A 7 -0.28 7.96 -9.43
N SER A 8 -0.64 7.38 -10.59
CA SER A 8 -0.96 8.17 -11.78
C SER A 8 -2.38 8.75 -11.79
N LYS A 9 -3.33 8.21 -11.00
CA LYS A 9 -4.68 8.76 -10.74
C LYS A 9 -5.28 8.02 -9.53
N PRO A 10 -5.66 8.70 -8.44
CA PRO A 10 -6.28 8.01 -7.31
C PRO A 10 -7.66 7.49 -7.74
N VAL A 11 -7.81 6.16 -7.76
CA VAL A 11 -9.09 5.47 -8.06
C VAL A 11 -9.93 5.21 -6.81
N ASN A 12 -9.40 5.53 -5.62
CA ASN A 12 -10.08 5.38 -4.33
C ASN A 12 -9.80 6.55 -3.38
N VAL A 13 -10.68 6.72 -2.38
CA VAL A 13 -10.62 7.82 -1.40
C VAL A 13 -9.30 7.79 -0.60
N MET A 14 -8.80 6.59 -0.25
CA MET A 14 -7.50 6.43 0.42
C MET A 14 -6.32 6.95 -0.42
N GLY A 15 -6.35 6.73 -1.73
CA GLY A 15 -5.33 7.27 -2.64
C GLY A 15 -5.44 8.78 -2.79
N ALA A 16 -6.66 9.31 -2.79
CA ALA A 16 -6.91 10.75 -2.88
C ALA A 16 -6.40 11.49 -1.62
N SER A 17 -6.68 10.97 -0.42
CA SER A 17 -6.19 11.58 0.83
C SER A 17 -4.66 11.56 0.92
N LYS A 18 -4.01 10.46 0.52
CA LYS A 18 -2.54 10.39 0.42
C LYS A 18 -1.97 11.41 -0.55
N LYS A 19 -2.61 11.62 -1.71
CA LYS A 19 -2.14 12.61 -2.69
C LYS A 19 -2.25 14.05 -2.16
N ILE A 20 -3.32 14.37 -1.44
CA ILE A 20 -3.47 15.67 -0.77
C ILE A 20 -2.38 15.85 0.30
N MET A 21 -2.16 14.82 1.14
CA MET A 21 -1.10 14.82 2.15
C MET A 21 0.29 15.02 1.53
N GLU A 22 0.64 14.28 0.48
CA GLU A 22 1.92 14.44 -0.24
C GLU A 22 2.07 15.88 -0.77
N ASN A 23 1.02 16.47 -1.34
CA ASN A 23 1.05 17.84 -1.87
C ASN A 23 1.29 18.89 -0.77
N ILE A 24 0.66 18.75 0.40
CA ILE A 24 0.83 19.69 1.53
C ILE A 24 2.23 19.57 2.15
N ILE A 25 2.76 18.35 2.25
CA ILE A 25 4.11 18.13 2.78
C ILE A 25 5.16 18.69 1.80
N LEU A 26 4.96 18.48 0.49
CA LEU A 26 5.87 18.99 -0.54
C LEU A 26 5.82 20.52 -0.69
N SER A 27 4.66 21.16 -0.48
CA SER A 27 4.56 22.62 -0.51
C SER A 27 5.35 23.29 0.63
N ASN A 28 5.48 22.61 1.78
CA ASN A 28 6.26 23.07 2.94
C ASN A 28 7.74 22.63 2.95
N LYS A 29 8.21 21.95 1.89
CA LYS A 29 9.58 21.41 1.78
C LYS A 29 10.68 22.48 1.85
N LYS A 30 10.37 23.75 1.53
CA LYS A 30 11.34 24.85 1.63
C LYS A 30 11.73 25.19 3.07
N ASN A 31 10.84 24.96 4.03
CA ASN A 31 11.09 25.28 5.45
C ASN A 31 11.61 24.07 6.25
N PHE A 32 11.35 22.83 5.78
CA PHE A 32 11.78 21.61 6.46
C PHE A 32 12.28 20.55 5.48
N ARG A 33 13.39 19.87 5.82
CA ARG A 33 13.92 18.76 5.03
C ARG A 33 13.02 17.52 5.19
N VAL A 34 12.20 17.26 4.17
CA VAL A 34 11.31 16.09 4.12
C VAL A 34 11.87 15.05 3.15
N SER A 35 11.97 13.80 3.62
CA SER A 35 12.23 12.60 2.81
C SER A 35 11.03 11.66 2.89
N THR A 36 10.54 11.15 1.76
CA THR A 36 9.46 10.15 1.71
C THR A 36 9.99 8.84 1.13
N ALA A 37 9.46 7.71 1.61
CA ALA A 37 9.76 6.38 1.10
C ALA A 37 8.48 5.73 0.54
N ARG A 38 8.62 4.96 -0.53
CA ARG A 38 7.53 4.21 -1.15
C ARG A 38 7.81 2.72 -1.00
N PHE A 39 6.92 2.01 -0.30
CA PHE A 39 7.03 0.59 -0.05
C PHE A 39 6.12 -0.20 -1.00
N ALA A 40 6.55 -1.41 -1.38
CA ALA A 40 5.66 -2.40 -1.97
C ALA A 40 4.71 -2.97 -0.88
N ASN A 41 3.96 -4.04 -1.18
CA ASN A 41 3.16 -4.66 -0.11
C ASN A 41 4.11 -5.27 0.92
N VAL A 42 3.90 -5.02 2.20
CA VAL A 42 4.69 -5.65 3.26
C VAL A 42 4.07 -7.01 3.58
N ALA A 43 4.83 -8.08 3.39
CA ALA A 43 4.33 -9.42 3.69
C ALA A 43 4.00 -9.57 5.19
N PHE A 44 2.93 -10.29 5.52
CA PHE A 44 2.51 -10.59 6.89
C PHE A 44 2.28 -9.38 7.82
N PHE A 45 2.16 -8.17 7.29
CA PHE A 45 1.71 -7.03 8.09
C PHE A 45 0.27 -7.23 8.57
N ASN A 46 -0.06 -6.67 9.74
CA ASN A 46 -1.37 -6.82 10.37
C ASN A 46 -2.51 -6.40 9.42
N GLY A 47 -3.47 -7.29 9.21
CA GLY A 47 -4.60 -7.07 8.30
C GLY A 47 -4.27 -7.28 6.81
N SER A 48 -3.06 -7.74 6.49
CA SER A 48 -2.75 -8.19 5.13
C SER A 48 -3.44 -9.52 4.81
N LEU A 49 -3.58 -9.83 3.51
CA LEU A 49 -4.13 -11.13 3.07
C LEU A 49 -3.32 -12.31 3.62
N LEU A 50 -1.99 -12.17 3.67
CA LEU A 50 -1.07 -13.20 4.18
C LEU A 50 -1.22 -13.39 5.70
N ASP A 51 -1.43 -12.31 6.44
CA ASP A 51 -1.79 -12.39 7.87
C ASP A 51 -3.15 -13.10 8.07
N GLY A 52 -4.13 -12.76 7.24
CA GLY A 52 -5.43 -13.44 7.18
C GLY A 52 -5.33 -14.94 6.85
N PHE A 53 -4.36 -15.36 6.04
CA PHE A 53 -4.11 -16.77 5.76
C PHE A 53 -3.60 -17.50 7.01
N THR A 54 -2.65 -16.91 7.73
CA THR A 54 -2.16 -17.47 9.00
C THR A 54 -3.30 -17.65 10.01
N LEU A 55 -4.19 -16.66 10.12
CA LEU A 55 -5.35 -16.73 11.02
C LEU A 55 -6.36 -17.80 10.60
N ARG A 56 -6.62 -17.95 9.29
CA ARG A 56 -7.55 -18.97 8.77
C ARG A 56 -6.98 -20.38 8.89
N LEU A 57 -5.68 -20.57 8.67
CA LEU A 57 -5.00 -21.84 8.93
C LEU A 57 -5.15 -22.28 10.40
N LYS A 58 -4.95 -21.34 11.35
CA LYS A 58 -5.15 -21.61 12.78
C LYS A 58 -6.60 -21.95 13.14
N LYS A 59 -7.56 -21.48 12.35
CA LYS A 59 -9.01 -21.69 12.56
C LYS A 59 -9.59 -22.81 11.68
N SER A 60 -8.77 -23.54 10.93
CA SER A 60 -9.20 -24.53 9.93
C SER A 60 -10.27 -24.00 8.97
N GLN A 61 -10.12 -22.74 8.54
CA GLN A 61 -11.03 -22.06 7.63
C GLN A 61 -10.47 -22.05 6.20
N PRO A 62 -11.34 -22.08 5.18
CA PRO A 62 -10.92 -22.05 3.78
C PRO A 62 -10.17 -20.76 3.43
N LEU A 63 -9.09 -20.90 2.66
CA LEU A 63 -8.30 -19.79 2.16
C LEU A 63 -8.99 -19.16 0.93
N SER A 64 -9.08 -17.83 0.91
CA SER A 64 -9.59 -17.09 -0.24
C SER A 64 -8.46 -16.30 -0.88
N CYS A 65 -8.04 -16.67 -2.10
CA CYS A 65 -6.98 -15.99 -2.82
C CYS A 65 -7.43 -15.69 -4.27
N PRO A 66 -7.24 -14.46 -4.78
CA PRO A 66 -7.47 -14.17 -6.18
C PRO A 66 -6.36 -14.79 -7.05
N SER A 67 -6.73 -15.57 -8.07
CA SER A 67 -5.78 -16.24 -8.98
C SER A 67 -5.07 -15.28 -9.93
N ASP A 68 -5.72 -14.16 -10.28
CA ASP A 68 -5.30 -13.31 -11.41
C ASP A 68 -4.54 -12.05 -10.97
N ILE A 69 -4.05 -12.03 -9.72
CA ILE A 69 -3.41 -10.84 -9.14
C ILE A 69 -1.95 -11.13 -8.76
N LYS A 70 -1.02 -10.50 -9.47
CA LYS A 70 0.41 -10.50 -9.14
C LYS A 70 0.77 -9.25 -8.33
N LYS A 71 1.47 -9.43 -7.22
CA LYS A 71 1.90 -8.34 -6.31
C LYS A 71 3.37 -8.51 -5.94
N VAL A 72 4.09 -7.40 -5.88
CA VAL A 72 5.45 -7.35 -5.31
C VAL A 72 5.33 -7.23 -3.80
N PHE A 73 6.11 -8.02 -3.08
CA PHE A 73 6.22 -7.99 -1.63
C PHE A 73 7.63 -7.59 -1.20
N CYS A 74 7.71 -6.81 -0.12
CA CYS A 74 8.93 -6.56 0.64
C CYS A 74 8.88 -7.33 1.95
#